data_AF-A0A814LMU3-F1
#
_entry.id   AF-A0A814LMU3-F1
#
_cell.length_a   1.000
_cell.length_b   1.000
_cell.length_c   1.000
_cell.angle_alpha   90.00
_cell.angle_beta   90.00
_cell.angle_gamma   90.00
#
_symmetry.space_group_name_H-M   'P 1'
#
loop_
_entity.id
_entity.type
_entity.pdbx_description
1 polymer ?
#
loop_
_entity_poly.entity_id
_entity_poly.type
_entity_poly.pdbx_seq_one_letter_code
_entity_poly.pdbx_strand_id
1 'polypeptide(L)'
;MNLSNRSVRWLQIILTLFYGQVISTGIYEYIIQGICGLILRFRPIHDSIILIILGLFMFIFVLYAIFALWYCRLKMFTVSLLILIAIFILTLVKSIVEIRYMGRNSMRIEWTSIRITELVLRVFGIVASVLFIVSLRQGYKPDIF
;
A
#
# COMPACT_ATOMS: atom_id res chain seq x y z
N MET A 1 -12.68 -21.65 -22.23
CA MET A 1 -11.94 -20.68 -21.40
C MET A 1 -12.80 -20.37 -20.18
N ASN A 2 -12.44 -20.88 -19.00
CA ASN A 2 -13.28 -20.77 -17.79
C ASN A 2 -13.41 -19.31 -17.34
N LEU A 3 -14.62 -18.82 -17.13
CA LEU A 3 -14.93 -17.47 -16.61
C LEU A 3 -14.20 -17.16 -15.28
N SER A 4 -13.92 -18.19 -14.49
CA SER A 4 -13.10 -18.12 -13.28
C SER A 4 -11.66 -17.62 -13.55
N ASN A 5 -10.98 -18.17 -14.56
CA ASN A 5 -9.59 -17.76 -14.86
C ASN A 5 -9.50 -16.32 -15.37
N ARG A 6 -10.53 -15.82 -16.07
CA ARG A 6 -10.56 -14.43 -16.54
C ARG A 6 -10.70 -13.45 -15.38
N SER A 7 -11.54 -13.77 -14.41
CA SER A 7 -11.80 -12.92 -13.23
C SER A 7 -10.56 -12.81 -12.33
N VAL A 8 -9.84 -13.91 -12.11
CA VAL A 8 -8.59 -13.92 -11.33
C VAL A 8 -7.51 -13.06 -11.99
N ARG A 9 -7.35 -13.14 -13.31
CA ARG A 9 -6.38 -12.32 -14.06
C ARG A 9 -6.69 -10.83 -13.97
N TRP A 10 -7.96 -10.44 -14.09
CA TRP A 10 -8.36 -9.04 -13.90
C TRP A 10 -8.04 -8.55 -12.50
N LEU A 11 -8.30 -9.39 -11.49
CA LEU A 11 -8.00 -9.08 -10.10
C LEU A 11 -6.49 -8.93 -9.86
N GLN A 12 -5.66 -9.77 -10.51
CA GLN A 12 -4.20 -9.63 -10.48
C GLN A 12 -3.72 -8.30 -11.07
N ILE A 13 -4.29 -7.88 -12.20
CA ILE A 13 -3.96 -6.60 -12.84
C ILE A 13 -4.34 -5.44 -11.92
N ILE A 14 -5.57 -5.45 -11.38
CA ILE A 14 -6.06 -4.41 -10.46
C ILE A 14 -5.18 -4.32 -9.21
N LEU A 15 -4.85 -5.46 -8.59
CA LEU A 15 -3.98 -5.49 -7.42
C LEU A 15 -2.55 -5.03 -7.76
N THR A 16 -2.01 -5.38 -8.92
CA THR A 16 -0.70 -4.90 -9.36
C THR A 16 -0.69 -3.38 -9.53
N LEU A 17 -1.73 -2.80 -10.13
CA LEU A 17 -1.89 -1.35 -10.24
C LEU A 17 -2.02 -0.68 -8.87
N PHE A 18 -2.80 -1.27 -7.97
CA PHE A 18 -2.93 -0.80 -6.59
C PHE A 18 -1.58 -0.81 -5.86
N TYR A 19 -0.85 -1.92 -5.93
CA TYR A 19 0.50 -2.02 -5.36
C TYR A 19 1.47 -1.01 -6.01
N GLY A 20 1.36 -0.77 -7.32
CA GLY A 20 2.10 0.27 -8.02
C GLY A 20 1.81 1.68 -7.50
N GLN A 21 0.54 2.00 -7.23
CA GLN A 21 0.16 3.25 -6.59
C GLN A 21 0.78 3.37 -5.18
N VAL A 22 0.71 2.31 -4.37
CA VAL A 22 1.33 2.28 -3.03
C VAL A 22 2.84 2.51 -3.10
N ILE A 23 3.53 1.94 -4.09
CA ILE A 23 4.95 2.23 -4.35
C ILE A 23 5.14 3.71 -4.66
N SER A 24 4.37 4.26 -5.61
CA SER A 24 4.54 5.65 -6.03
C SER A 24 4.35 6.63 -4.87
N THR A 25 3.30 6.43 -4.07
CA THR A 25 3.05 7.22 -2.86
C THR A 25 4.17 7.03 -1.83
N GLY A 26 4.64 5.79 -1.62
CA GLY A 26 5.73 5.50 -0.70
C GLY A 26 7.06 6.15 -1.12
N ILE A 27 7.41 6.10 -2.41
CA ILE A 27 8.60 6.76 -2.95
C ILE A 27 8.50 8.27 -2.74
N TYR A 28 7.35 8.87 -3.03
CA TYR A 28 7.17 10.31 -2.88
C TYR A 28 7.22 10.76 -1.41
N GLU A 29 6.41 10.16 -0.54
CA GLU A 29 6.28 10.54 0.87
C GLU A 29 7.52 10.19 1.72
N TYR A 30 8.22 9.09 1.42
CA TYR A 30 9.31 8.61 2.27
C TYR A 30 10.69 8.90 1.68
N ILE A 31 10.89 8.62 0.39
CA ILE A 31 12.20 8.77 -0.24
C ILE A 31 12.42 10.21 -0.69
N ILE A 32 11.53 10.77 -1.51
CA ILE A 32 11.70 12.12 -2.07
C ILE A 32 11.61 13.17 -0.96
N GLN A 33 10.59 13.13 -0.10
CA GLN A 33 10.50 14.07 1.02
C GLN A 33 11.66 13.89 2.02
N GLY A 34 12.13 12.67 2.26
CA GLY A 34 13.30 12.41 3.11
C GLY A 34 14.58 13.03 2.54
N ILE A 35 14.83 12.84 1.23
CA ILE A 35 15.98 13.43 0.53
C ILE A 35 15.88 14.97 0.52
N CYS A 36 14.73 15.53 0.15
CA CYS A 36 14.51 16.98 0.19
C CYS A 36 14.72 17.55 1.60
N GLY A 37 14.23 16.85 2.64
CA GLY A 37 14.44 17.23 4.03
C GLY A 37 15.90 17.22 4.46
N LEU A 38 16.70 16.29 3.92
CA LEU A 38 18.15 16.20 4.15
C LEU A 38 18.90 17.33 3.44
N ILE A 39 18.59 17.58 2.16
CA ILE A 39 19.27 18.58 1.32
C ILE A 39 18.96 20.01 1.82
N LEU A 40 17.69 20.30 2.10
CA LEU A 40 17.24 21.63 2.49
C LEU A 40 17.36 21.90 4.00
N ARG A 41 17.86 20.93 4.80
CA ARG A 41 18.01 20.98 6.27
C ARG A 41 16.75 21.43 7.03
N PHE A 42 15.56 21.21 6.48
CA PHE A 42 14.30 21.53 7.17
C PHE A 42 13.96 20.55 8.30
N ARG A 43 14.62 19.38 8.37
CA ARG A 43 14.41 18.38 9.42
C ARG A 43 15.74 17.91 10.04
N PRO A 44 15.70 17.45 11.31
CA PRO A 44 16.86 16.81 11.91
C PRO A 44 17.26 15.58 11.09
N ILE A 45 18.57 15.38 10.94
CA ILE A 45 19.16 14.37 10.04
C ILE A 45 18.62 12.97 10.35
N HIS A 46 18.40 12.66 11.63
CA HIS A 46 17.86 11.38 12.08
C HIS A 46 16.47 11.09 11.49
N ASP A 47 15.57 12.08 11.46
CA ASP A 47 14.21 11.90 10.94
C ASP A 47 14.20 11.64 9.43
N SER A 48 15.06 12.35 8.69
CA SER A 48 15.20 12.17 7.24
C SER A 48 15.76 10.79 6.89
N ILE A 49 16.73 10.28 7.67
CA ILE A 49 17.27 8.93 7.49
C ILE A 49 16.21 7.86 7.78
N ILE A 50 15.43 8.02 8.85
CA ILE A 50 14.33 7.09 9.19
C ILE A 50 13.31 7.01 8.06
N LEU A 51 12.93 8.14 7.46
CA LEU A 51 12.01 8.18 6.32
C LEU A 51 12.57 7.40 5.12
N ILE A 52 13.84 7.60 4.77
CA ILE A 52 14.48 6.90 3.64
C ILE A 52 14.48 5.38 3.88
N ILE A 53 14.82 4.93 5.09
CA ILE A 53 14.82 3.51 5.46
C ILE A 53 13.40 2.93 5.35
N LEU A 54 12.38 3.65 5.84
CA LEU A 54 11.00 3.22 5.75
C LEU A 54 10.52 3.11 4.29
N GLY A 55 10.95 4.04 3.44
CA GLY A 55 10.66 4.03 2.00
C GLY A 55 11.28 2.83 1.29
N LEU A 56 12.53 2.50 1.59
CA LEU A 56 13.19 1.29 1.07
C LEU A 56 12.50 0.00 1.54
N PHE A 57 12.10 -0.04 2.81
CA PHE A 57 11.36 -1.18 3.36
C PHE A 57 10.00 -1.37 2.65
N MET A 58 9.25 -0.28 2.45
CA MET A 58 8.01 -0.27 1.68
C MET A 58 8.23 -0.77 0.25
N PHE A 59 9.31 -0.34 -0.41
CA PHE A 59 9.63 -0.76 -1.77
C PHE A 59 9.87 -2.28 -1.87
N ILE A 60 10.71 -2.84 -0.99
CA ILE A 60 10.96 -4.28 -0.93
C ILE A 60 9.66 -5.05 -0.65
N PHE A 61 8.85 -4.54 0.27
CA PHE A 61 7.57 -5.13 0.62
C PHE A 61 6.61 -5.22 -0.59
N VAL A 62 6.51 -4.16 -1.38
CA VAL A 62 5.60 -4.19 -2.53
C VAL A 62 6.12 -5.09 -3.65
N LEU A 63 7.43 -5.11 -3.91
CA LEU A 63 8.02 -6.09 -4.83
C LEU A 63 7.70 -7.53 -4.40
N TYR A 64 7.79 -7.81 -3.10
CA TYR A 64 7.40 -9.09 -2.53
C TYR A 64 5.91 -9.39 -2.75
N ALA A 65 5.04 -8.40 -2.58
CA ALA A 65 3.59 -8.53 -2.78
C ALA A 65 3.23 -8.83 -4.25
N ILE A 66 3.84 -8.10 -5.19
CA ILE A 66 3.67 -8.30 -6.63
C ILE A 66 4.15 -9.70 -7.02
N PHE A 67 5.33 -10.11 -6.55
CA PHE A 67 5.85 -11.46 -6.79
C PHE A 67 4.88 -12.52 -6.25
N ALA A 68 4.42 -12.40 -5.00
CA ALA A 68 3.48 -13.35 -4.41
C ALA A 68 2.17 -13.47 -5.23
N LEU A 69 1.70 -12.35 -5.78
CA LEU A 69 0.49 -12.26 -6.59
C LEU A 69 0.62 -12.94 -7.96
N TRP A 70 1.72 -12.71 -8.67
CA TRP A 70 1.96 -13.31 -9.98
C TRP A 70 2.22 -14.83 -9.89
N TYR A 71 2.98 -15.27 -8.89
CA TYR A 71 3.25 -16.69 -8.66
C TYR A 71 2.12 -17.43 -7.93
N CYS A 72 1.01 -16.77 -7.62
CA CYS A 72 -0.15 -17.34 -6.94
C CYS A 72 0.20 -18.10 -5.64
N ARG A 73 1.24 -17.65 -4.93
CA ARG A 73 1.74 -18.30 -3.70
C ARG A 73 0.91 -17.84 -2.50
N LEU A 74 -0.16 -18.57 -2.21
CA LEU A 74 -1.16 -18.23 -1.19
C LEU A 74 -0.56 -17.86 0.18
N LYS A 75 0.46 -18.60 0.65
CA LYS A 75 1.18 -18.30 1.91
C LYS A 75 1.87 -16.94 1.87
N MET A 76 2.64 -16.65 0.81
CA MET A 76 3.36 -15.39 0.65
C MET A 76 2.39 -14.21 0.52
N PHE A 77 1.30 -14.40 -0.21
CA PHE A 77 0.28 -13.37 -0.39
C PHE A 77 -0.48 -13.08 0.91
N THR A 78 -0.72 -14.09 1.75
CA THR A 78 -1.33 -13.90 3.08
C THR A 78 -0.42 -13.09 4.01
N VAL A 79 0.90 -13.35 3.98
CA VAL A 79 1.88 -12.53 4.72
C VAL A 79 1.85 -11.09 4.21
N SER A 80 1.77 -10.89 2.90
CA SER A 80 1.63 -9.54 2.33
C SER A 80 0.36 -8.82 2.79
N LEU A 81 -0.77 -9.52 2.82
CA LEU A 81 -2.03 -8.98 3.33
C LEU A 81 -1.92 -8.55 4.81
N LEU A 82 -1.27 -9.36 5.65
CA LEU A 82 -1.07 -9.03 7.06
C LEU A 82 -0.25 -7.75 7.23
N ILE A 83 0.82 -7.60 6.46
CA ILE A 83 1.65 -6.39 6.50
C ILE A 83 0.87 -5.19 5.96
N LEU A 84 0.07 -5.35 4.91
CA LEU A 84 -0.80 -4.29 4.37
C LEU A 84 -1.81 -3.80 5.43
N ILE A 85 -2.42 -4.72 6.18
CA ILE A 85 -3.33 -4.40 7.29
C ILE A 85 -2.58 -3.64 8.40
N ALA A 86 -1.38 -4.08 8.77
CA ALA A 86 -0.57 -3.38 9.78
C ALA A 86 -0.24 -1.93 9.35
N ILE A 87 0.18 -1.74 8.09
CA ILE A 87 0.45 -0.42 7.51
C ILE A 87 -0.81 0.45 7.49
N PHE A 88 -1.96 -0.14 7.15
CA PHE A 88 -3.25 0.54 7.19
C PHE A 88 -3.59 1.04 8.60
N ILE A 89 -3.45 0.19 9.63
CA ILE A 89 -3.69 0.56 11.02
C ILE A 89 -2.77 1.71 11.45
N LEU A 90 -1.47 1.62 11.14
CA LEU A 90 -0.50 2.68 11.47
C LEU A 90 -0.87 4.02 10.81
N THR A 91 -1.31 3.97 9.55
CA THR A 91 -1.70 5.17 8.80
C THR A 91 -2.99 5.78 9.34
N LEU A 92 -3.94 4.93 9.76
CA LEU A 92 -5.17 5.35 10.38
C LEU A 92 -4.90 6.03 11.73
N VAL A 93 -4.04 5.44 12.58
CA VAL A 93 -3.62 6.06 13.85
C VAL A 93 -2.94 7.40 13.61
N LYS A 94 -1.98 7.45 12.67
CA LYS A 94 -1.31 8.71 12.28
C LYS A 94 -2.31 9.77 11.84
N SER A 95 -3.28 9.40 10.99
CA SER A 95 -4.30 10.32 10.48
C SER A 95 -5.19 10.86 11.62
N ILE A 96 -5.61 10.02 12.56
CA ILE A 96 -6.40 10.44 13.73
C ILE A 96 -5.61 11.43 14.59
N VAL A 97 -4.34 11.14 14.84
CA VAL A 97 -3.43 12.01 15.60
C VAL A 97 -3.28 13.36 14.89
N GLU A 98 -2.96 13.38 13.60
CA GLU A 98 -2.84 14.61 12.81
C GLU A 98 -4.14 15.44 12.85
N ILE A 99 -5.32 14.81 12.72
CA ILE A 99 -6.62 15.51 12.78
C ILE A 99 -6.87 16.11 14.16
N ARG A 100 -6.44 15.45 15.24
CA ARG A 100 -6.54 15.95 16.63
C ARG A 100 -5.66 17.18 16.85
N TYR A 101 -4.46 17.19 16.28
CA TYR A 101 -3.47 18.25 16.50
C TYR A 101 -3.51 19.39 15.45
N MET A 102 -4.15 19.20 14.30
CA MET A 102 -4.41 20.28 13.32
C MET A 102 -5.53 21.21 13.81
N GLY A 103 -5.19 22.48 14.08
CA GLY A 103 -6.12 23.55 14.47
C GLY A 103 -7.18 23.91 13.40
N ARG A 104 -8.13 24.80 13.76
CA ARG A 104 -9.23 25.27 12.90
C ARG A 104 -8.72 26.14 11.73
N ASN A 105 -8.22 25.54 10.66
CA ASN A 105 -7.99 26.24 9.39
C ASN A 105 -8.69 25.52 8.24
N SER A 106 -9.06 26.27 7.20
CA SER A 106 -9.68 25.78 5.96
C SER A 106 -8.86 24.69 5.26
N MET A 107 -7.52 24.72 5.36
CA MET A 107 -6.64 23.63 4.90
C MET A 107 -6.97 22.27 5.52
N ARG A 108 -7.61 22.22 6.70
CA ARG A 108 -7.98 20.96 7.36
C ARG A 108 -8.94 20.13 6.50
N ILE A 109 -9.85 20.77 5.75
CA ILE A 109 -10.88 20.07 4.96
C ILE A 109 -10.25 19.40 3.73
N GLU A 110 -9.35 20.09 3.02
CA GLU A 110 -8.65 19.50 1.86
C GLU A 110 -7.73 18.36 2.28
N TRP A 111 -6.92 18.56 3.33
CA TRP A 111 -6.03 17.53 3.84
C TRP A 111 -6.79 16.31 4.39
N THR A 112 -7.92 16.50 5.07
CA THR A 112 -8.75 15.37 5.50
C THR A 112 -9.40 14.65 4.33
N SER A 113 -9.86 15.37 3.29
CA SER A 113 -10.40 14.75 2.08
C SER A 113 -9.38 13.84 1.38
N ILE A 114 -8.13 14.30 1.24
CA ILE A 114 -7.04 13.51 0.66
C ILE A 114 -6.77 12.26 1.51
N ARG A 115 -6.68 12.41 2.85
CA ARG A 115 -6.44 11.29 3.77
C ARG A 115 -7.58 10.27 3.79
N ILE A 116 -8.83 10.73 3.75
CA ILE A 116 -10.00 9.84 3.67
C ILE A 116 -9.96 9.07 2.35
N THR A 117 -9.66 9.73 1.23
CA THR A 117 -9.53 9.08 -0.09
C THR A 117 -8.43 8.02 -0.06
N GLU A 118 -7.28 8.33 0.54
CA GLU A 118 -6.17 7.39 0.72
C GLU A 118 -6.58 6.16 1.56
N LEU A 119 -7.29 6.37 2.66
CA LEU A 119 -7.80 5.29 3.52
C LEU A 119 -8.81 4.42 2.77
N VAL A 120 -9.74 5.03 2.02
CA VAL A 120 -10.73 4.31 1.21
C VAL A 120 -10.04 3.44 0.16
N LEU A 121 -9.05 3.98 -0.56
CA LEU A 121 -8.26 3.21 -1.54
C LEU A 121 -7.59 2.00 -0.90
N ARG A 122 -7.01 2.16 0.30
CA ARG A 122 -6.38 1.05 1.04
C ARG A 122 -7.39 -0.02 1.47
N VAL A 123 -8.60 0.37 1.89
CA VAL A 123 -9.69 -0.56 2.20
C VAL A 123 -10.07 -1.36 0.95
N PHE A 124 -10.23 -0.69 -0.20
CA PHE A 124 -10.47 -1.38 -1.47
C PHE A 124 -9.36 -2.38 -1.82
N GLY A 125 -8.09 -2.01 -1.63
CA GLY A 125 -6.95 -2.91 -1.83
C GLY A 125 -6.98 -4.14 -0.91
N ILE A 126 -7.36 -3.97 0.37
CA ILE A 126 -7.54 -5.09 1.31
C ILE A 126 -8.67 -6.01 0.84
N VAL A 127 -9.83 -5.44 0.47
CA VAL A 127 -10.98 -6.23 -0.02
C VAL A 127 -10.61 -7.00 -1.28
N ALA A 128 -9.96 -6.36 -2.26
CA ALA A 128 -9.46 -7.02 -3.46
C ALA A 128 -8.48 -8.15 -3.14
N SER A 129 -7.60 -7.95 -2.16
CA SER A 129 -6.65 -8.98 -1.72
C SER A 129 -7.35 -10.19 -1.10
N VAL A 130 -8.39 -9.96 -0.28
CA VAL A 130 -9.21 -11.03 0.29
C VAL A 130 -9.95 -11.80 -0.81
N LEU A 131 -10.56 -11.09 -1.76
CA LEU A 131 -11.22 -11.72 -2.91
C LEU A 131 -10.24 -12.57 -3.74
N PHE A 132 -8.99 -12.12 -3.88
CA PHE A 132 -7.94 -12.89 -4.56
C PHE A 132 -7.65 -14.21 -3.85
N ILE A 133 -7.47 -14.17 -2.53
CA ILE A 133 -7.22 -15.36 -1.72
C ILE A 133 -8.38 -16.35 -1.82
N VAL A 134 -9.62 -15.86 -1.72
CA VAL A 134 -10.82 -16.69 -1.87
C VAL A 134 -10.85 -17.34 -3.24
N SER A 135 -10.56 -16.58 -4.30
CA SER A 135 -10.54 -17.10 -5.68
C SER A 135 -9.44 -18.15 -5.89
N LEU A 136 -8.25 -17.95 -5.31
CA LEU A 136 -7.17 -18.95 -5.34
C LEU A 136 -7.58 -20.24 -4.60
N ARG A 137 -8.27 -20.12 -3.47
CA ARG A 137 -8.71 -21.26 -2.66
C ARG A 137 -9.82 -22.08 -3.34
N GLN A 138 -10.65 -21.44 -4.15
CA GLN A 138 -11.75 -22.09 -4.88
C GLN A 138 -11.31 -22.89 -6.13
N GLY A 139 -9.99 -23.08 -6.33
CA GLY A 139 -9.48 -24.02 -7.33
C GLY A 139 -8.91 -23.37 -8.58
N TYR A 140 -8.48 -22.11 -8.52
CA TYR A 140 -7.62 -21.55 -9.56
C TYR A 140 -6.29 -22.32 -9.58
N LYS A 141 -6.15 -23.23 -10.55
CA LYS A 141 -4.85 -23.70 -11.00
C LYS A 141 -4.36 -22.69 -12.03
N PRO A 142 -3.28 -21.93 -11.79
CA PRO A 142 -2.68 -21.16 -12.87
C PRO A 142 -2.40 -22.13 -14.00
N ASP A 143 -2.85 -21.79 -15.22
CA ASP A 143 -2.46 -22.53 -16.42
C ASP A 143 -0.95 -22.34 -16.56
N ILE A 144 -0.18 -23.29 -16.02
CA ILE A 144 1.28 -23.32 -16.10
C ILE A 144 1.59 -23.63 -17.58
N PHE A 145 2.12 -22.61 -18.27
CA PHE A 145 3.00 -22.83 -19.42
C PHE A 145 4.37 -23.27 -18.89
#